data_AF-A0A1X2GZI0-F1
#
_entry.id   AF-A0A1X2GZI0-F1
#
_cell.length_a   1.000
_cell.length_b   1.000
_cell.length_c   1.000
_cell.angle_alpha   90.00
_cell.angle_beta   90.00
_cell.angle_gamma   90.00
#
_symmetry.space_group_name_H-M   'P 1'
#
loop_
_entity.id
_entity.type
_entity.pdbx_description
1 polymer ?
#
loop_
_entity_poly.entity_id
_entity_poly.type
_entity_poly.pdbx_seq_one_letter_code
_entity_poly.pdbx_strand_id
1 'polypeptide(L)'
;MIITREQALCMLFCEVYNDENVKKLDAKLKDMGEVVICYINDDPKEPVILPIRKQSSNPFKYHPYPLENDKTDKLEGQNDCINESLLVTDTMIKAFLNKVFLPDEPFNDNYRKKLMTMPSIMETLSRYTVKFDEKSSIAFAKWCEKAKVSFMNAEVTRKTGKSTFGSKIRYRTLFVLKDELVDDVAKGIKDYIPNYQAHITKLKEDGFQIIGYCRKSRTGEDNDTRIRLLQDMINQLQQRSLVDKVFVSPCSSAGENLNARDAQSEFDMHQLQNTSGNTQALISYLAMTKKVCMVVIDYAGLTTNARDLKEWLSANPNLENIIVDQLPIQHEIKIFNRAQLLNDAKTLELFNCRKGCIPRAKCLLENHE
;
A
#
# COMPACT_ATOMS: atom_id res chain seq x y z
N MET A 1 -12.12 -1.82 -20.44
CA MET A 1 -11.56 -1.34 -21.72
C MET A 1 -10.97 0.03 -21.44
N ILE A 2 -9.65 0.17 -21.53
CA ILE A 2 -8.96 1.44 -21.31
C ILE A 2 -9.06 2.24 -22.61
N ILE A 3 -9.61 3.46 -22.53
CA ILE A 3 -9.69 4.39 -23.66
C ILE A 3 -8.36 5.17 -23.78
N THR A 4 -8.08 5.73 -24.95
CA THR A 4 -6.85 6.52 -25.14
C THR A 4 -6.95 7.89 -24.47
N ARG A 5 -5.80 8.57 -24.32
CA ARG A 5 -5.75 9.94 -23.80
C ARG A 5 -6.62 10.88 -24.63
N GLU A 6 -6.60 10.73 -25.95
CA GLU A 6 -7.36 11.54 -26.91
C GLU A 6 -8.87 11.30 -26.77
N GLN A 7 -9.27 10.04 -26.61
CA GLN A 7 -10.67 9.66 -26.34
C GLN A 7 -11.15 10.24 -25.00
N ALA A 8 -10.34 10.09 -23.96
CA ALA A 8 -10.62 10.66 -22.65
C ALA A 8 -10.74 12.19 -22.68
N LEU A 9 -9.91 12.86 -23.48
CA LEU A 9 -9.93 14.31 -23.65
C LEU A 9 -11.24 14.78 -24.28
N CYS A 10 -11.69 14.10 -25.34
CA CYS A 10 -13.00 14.37 -25.94
C CYS A 10 -14.15 14.09 -24.96
N MET A 11 -14.11 12.98 -24.22
CA MET A 11 -15.11 12.64 -23.20
C MET A 11 -15.22 13.69 -22.10
N LEU A 12 -14.08 14.15 -21.58
CA LEU A 12 -14.03 15.15 -20.52
C LEU A 12 -14.70 16.46 -20.91
N PHE A 13 -14.51 16.90 -22.16
CA PHE A 13 -15.08 18.13 -22.68
C PHE A 13 -16.44 17.93 -23.36
N CYS A 14 -17.02 16.72 -23.28
CA CYS A 14 -18.30 16.35 -23.90
C CYS A 14 -18.34 16.59 -25.42
N GLU A 15 -17.20 16.40 -26.09
CA GLU A 15 -17.06 16.56 -27.54
C GLU A 15 -17.00 15.20 -28.23
N VAL A 16 -17.46 15.14 -29.49
CA VAL A 16 -17.35 13.92 -30.30
C VAL A 16 -15.87 13.66 -30.61
N TYR A 17 -15.47 12.38 -30.52
CA TYR A 17 -14.12 11.96 -30.88
C TYR A 17 -13.85 12.13 -32.38
N ASN A 18 -12.95 13.04 -32.73
CA ASN A 18 -12.37 13.23 -34.06
C ASN A 18 -11.07 14.05 -33.95
N ASP A 19 -10.21 13.98 -34.97
CA ASP A 19 -8.88 14.60 -34.96
C ASP A 19 -8.91 16.13 -34.79
N GLU A 20 -9.94 16.79 -35.30
CA GLU A 20 -10.11 18.24 -35.20
C GLU A 20 -10.38 18.66 -33.75
N ASN A 21 -11.31 17.97 -33.09
CA ASN A 21 -11.64 18.17 -31.69
C ASN A 21 -10.46 17.82 -30.79
N VAL A 22 -9.75 16.72 -31.04
CA VAL A 22 -8.56 16.35 -30.26
C VAL A 22 -7.50 17.48 -30.32
N LYS A 23 -7.18 17.99 -31.52
CA LYS A 23 -6.20 19.10 -31.66
C LYS A 23 -6.63 20.35 -30.91
N LYS A 24 -7.90 20.74 -31.04
CA LYS A 24 -8.47 21.91 -30.37
C LYS A 24 -8.42 21.77 -28.85
N LEU A 25 -8.81 20.60 -28.33
CA LEU A 25 -8.86 20.33 -26.90
C LEU A 25 -7.47 20.14 -26.29
N ASP A 26 -6.51 19.60 -27.04
CA ASP A 26 -5.13 19.46 -26.56
C ASP A 26 -4.45 20.82 -26.43
N ALA A 27 -4.69 21.74 -27.37
CA ALA A 27 -4.28 23.14 -27.25
C ALA A 27 -4.92 23.81 -26.03
N LYS A 28 -6.20 23.56 -25.79
CA LYS A 28 -6.92 24.06 -24.61
C LYS A 28 -6.34 23.51 -23.30
N LEU A 29 -5.97 22.24 -23.25
CA LEU A 29 -5.36 21.63 -22.06
C LEU A 29 -3.96 22.21 -21.79
N LYS A 30 -3.18 22.49 -22.84
CA LYS A 30 -1.87 23.17 -22.72
C LYS A 30 -1.99 24.59 -22.17
N ASP A 31 -3.04 25.32 -22.57
CA ASP A 31 -3.32 26.68 -22.07
C ASP A 31 -3.71 26.70 -20.59
N MET A 32 -4.24 25.59 -20.05
CA MET A 32 -4.57 25.44 -18.62
C MET A 32 -3.34 25.30 -17.70
N GLY A 33 -2.12 25.20 -18.25
CA GLY A 33 -0.86 25.14 -17.49
C GLY A 33 -0.42 23.71 -17.11
N GLU A 34 0.18 23.54 -15.92
CA GLU A 34 0.74 22.27 -15.42
C GLU A 34 -0.36 21.26 -14.99
N VAL A 35 -1.26 20.90 -15.92
CA VAL A 35 -2.35 19.97 -15.68
C VAL A 35 -2.25 18.71 -16.56
N VAL A 36 -2.82 17.61 -16.08
CA VAL A 36 -2.86 16.33 -16.78
C VAL A 36 -4.26 15.75 -16.71
N ILE A 37 -4.64 15.03 -17.77
CA ILE A 37 -5.85 14.22 -17.81
C ILE A 37 -5.54 12.79 -17.36
N CYS A 38 -6.30 12.29 -16.39
CA CYS A 38 -6.16 10.94 -15.85
C CYS A 38 -7.53 10.39 -15.44
N TYR A 39 -7.56 9.15 -14.96
CA TYR A 39 -8.74 8.57 -14.30
C TYR A 39 -8.45 8.24 -12.84
N ILE A 40 -9.52 8.16 -12.05
CA ILE A 40 -9.45 7.87 -10.60
C ILE A 40 -10.04 6.49 -10.34
N ASN A 41 -9.42 5.70 -9.45
CA ASN A 41 -9.95 4.41 -8.96
C ASN A 41 -10.31 3.42 -10.09
N ASP A 42 -9.43 3.29 -11.09
CA ASP A 42 -9.58 2.34 -12.19
C ASP A 42 -10.80 2.52 -13.11
N ASP A 43 -11.49 3.68 -13.10
CA ASP A 43 -12.55 3.98 -14.08
C ASP A 43 -12.04 4.86 -15.25
N PRO A 44 -11.55 4.27 -16.35
CA PRO A 44 -11.04 5.01 -17.51
C PRO A 44 -12.16 5.75 -18.28
N LYS A 45 -13.43 5.68 -17.89
CA LYS A 45 -14.51 6.42 -18.56
C LYS A 45 -14.93 7.68 -17.80
N GLU A 46 -14.33 7.93 -16.63
CA GLU A 46 -14.54 9.14 -15.86
C GLU A 46 -13.23 9.97 -15.83
N PRO A 47 -12.89 10.65 -16.95
CA PRO A 47 -11.69 11.45 -17.01
C PRO A 47 -11.77 12.65 -16.05
N VAL A 48 -10.65 12.96 -15.43
CA VAL A 48 -10.47 14.13 -14.56
C VAL A 48 -9.25 14.92 -14.99
N ILE A 49 -9.29 16.24 -14.79
CA ILE A 49 -8.10 17.10 -14.87
C ILE A 49 -7.57 17.31 -13.46
N LEU A 50 -6.27 17.05 -13.28
CA LEU A 50 -5.56 17.34 -12.05
C LEU A 50 -4.26 18.08 -12.32
N PRO A 51 -3.78 18.92 -11.39
CA PRO A 51 -2.42 19.41 -11.44
C PRO A 51 -1.44 18.22 -11.49
N ILE A 52 -0.39 18.31 -12.32
CA ILE A 52 0.63 17.24 -12.47
C ILE A 52 1.19 16.82 -11.10
N ARG A 53 1.46 17.79 -10.22
CA ARG A 53 1.95 17.52 -8.85
C ARG A 53 0.98 16.67 -8.01
N LYS A 54 -0.33 16.82 -8.23
CA LYS A 54 -1.36 16.05 -7.52
C LYS A 54 -1.47 14.64 -8.08
N GLN A 55 -1.35 14.47 -9.39
CA GLN A 55 -1.27 13.15 -10.02
C GLN A 55 -0.05 12.36 -9.51
N SER A 56 1.12 13.00 -9.42
CA SER A 56 2.33 12.38 -8.85
C SER A 56 2.26 12.08 -7.35
N SER A 57 1.34 12.71 -6.60
CA SER A 57 1.23 12.53 -5.15
C SER A 57 0.64 11.18 -4.73
N ASN A 58 -0.13 10.54 -5.61
CA ASN A 58 -0.72 9.23 -5.37
C ASN A 58 -0.86 8.46 -6.69
N PRO A 59 0.20 7.77 -7.14
CA PRO A 59 0.21 7.03 -8.40
C PRO A 59 -0.75 5.83 -8.42
N PHE A 60 -1.26 5.41 -7.25
CA PHE A 60 -2.22 4.31 -7.11
C PHE A 60 -3.68 4.78 -7.17
N LYS A 61 -3.91 6.09 -7.11
CA LYS A 61 -5.23 6.71 -7.20
C LYS A 61 -5.45 7.38 -8.54
N TYR A 62 -4.40 7.92 -9.15
CA TYR A 62 -4.47 8.74 -10.35
C TYR A 62 -3.70 8.07 -11.50
N HIS A 63 -4.44 7.53 -12.47
CA HIS A 63 -3.88 6.70 -13.52
C HIS A 63 -3.84 7.44 -14.85
N PRO A 64 -2.68 7.53 -15.52
CA PRO A 64 -2.58 8.16 -16.83
C PRO A 64 -3.27 7.32 -17.91
N TYR A 65 -3.81 7.98 -18.93
CA TYR A 65 -4.31 7.30 -20.13
C TYR A 65 -3.16 6.92 -21.07
N PRO A 66 -3.25 5.78 -21.78
CA PRO A 66 -2.29 5.38 -22.80
C PRO A 66 -2.31 6.34 -24.00
N LEU A 67 -1.15 6.61 -24.58
CA LEU A 67 -1.00 7.37 -25.82
C LEU A 67 -1.28 6.45 -27.02
N GLU A 68 -1.81 7.00 -28.12
CA GLU A 68 -2.14 6.20 -29.33
C GLU A 68 -0.96 5.41 -29.91
N ASN A 69 0.29 5.85 -29.67
CA ASN A 69 1.49 5.20 -30.17
C ASN A 69 1.93 3.97 -29.35
N ASP A 70 1.30 3.67 -28.20
CA ASP A 70 1.61 2.49 -27.38
C ASP A 70 0.80 1.24 -27.76
N LYS A 71 0.12 1.25 -28.92
CA LYS A 71 -0.49 0.05 -29.51
C LYS A 71 0.55 -0.76 -30.29
N THR A 72 1.55 -1.32 -29.62
CA THR A 72 2.33 -2.43 -30.19
C THR A 72 1.64 -3.77 -29.90
N ASP A 73 1.19 -4.39 -31.00
CA ASP A 73 0.96 -5.82 -31.21
C ASP A 73 0.24 -6.61 -30.11
N LYS A 74 -1.10 -6.57 -30.13
CA LYS A 74 -1.91 -7.73 -29.78
C LYS A 74 -2.50 -8.31 -31.06
N LEU A 75 -1.68 -9.08 -31.77
CA LEU A 75 -2.16 -10.05 -32.75
C LEU A 75 -2.89 -11.17 -32.01
N GLU A 76 -4.09 -11.45 -32.50
CA GLU A 76 -4.95 -12.55 -32.09
C GLU A 76 -4.27 -13.90 -32.34
N GLY A 77 -4.41 -14.82 -31.38
CA GLY A 77 -4.19 -16.26 -31.60
C GLY A 77 -2.88 -16.80 -31.05
N GLN A 78 -2.89 -17.19 -29.76
CA GLN A 78 -2.29 -18.45 -29.31
C GLN A 78 -2.79 -18.76 -27.89
N ASN A 79 -3.53 -19.86 -27.79
CA ASN A 79 -3.73 -20.56 -26.53
C ASN A 79 -2.36 -21.06 -26.08
N ASP A 80 -1.76 -20.41 -25.09
CA ASP A 80 -0.77 -21.03 -24.23
C ASP A 80 -1.13 -20.77 -22.77
N CYS A 81 -1.43 -21.88 -22.10
CA CYS A 81 -1.69 -21.99 -20.69
C CYS A 81 -0.43 -21.66 -19.89
N ILE A 82 -0.37 -20.46 -19.33
CA ILE A 82 0.41 -20.20 -18.11
C ILE A 82 -0.58 -19.61 -17.11
N ASN A 83 -1.17 -20.48 -16.30
CA ASN A 83 -2.02 -20.10 -15.18
C ASN A 83 -1.10 -19.62 -14.05
N GLU A 84 -0.46 -18.47 -14.24
CA GLU A 84 0.40 -17.86 -13.24
C GLU A 84 -0.49 -17.33 -12.12
N SER A 85 -0.49 -17.99 -10.96
CA SER A 85 -1.32 -17.58 -9.82
C SER A 85 -1.07 -16.10 -9.49
N LEU A 86 -2.12 -15.27 -9.51
CA LEU A 86 -1.99 -13.83 -9.26
C LEU A 86 -1.59 -13.50 -7.82
N LEU A 87 -2.10 -14.25 -6.84
CA LEU A 87 -1.87 -14.04 -5.41
C LEU A 87 -1.03 -15.19 -4.85
N VAL A 88 0.27 -14.94 -4.69
CA VAL A 88 1.24 -15.98 -4.32
C VAL A 88 1.50 -16.01 -2.81
N THR A 89 1.55 -14.84 -2.18
CA THR A 89 1.89 -14.72 -0.74
C THR A 89 0.63 -14.68 0.13
N ASP A 90 0.74 -15.15 1.37
CA ASP A 90 -0.34 -15.07 2.35
C ASP A 90 -0.78 -13.62 2.62
N THR A 91 0.16 -12.68 2.58
CA THR A 91 -0.10 -11.24 2.67
C THR A 91 -1.00 -10.77 1.53
N MET A 92 -0.73 -11.15 0.28
CA MET A 92 -1.57 -10.81 -0.88
C MET A 92 -2.96 -11.45 -0.79
N ILE A 93 -3.02 -12.70 -0.34
CA ILE A 93 -4.28 -13.44 -0.16
C ILE A 93 -5.13 -12.76 0.92
N LYS A 94 -4.52 -12.40 2.06
CA LYS A 94 -5.20 -11.67 3.14
C LYS A 94 -5.68 -10.30 2.66
N ALA A 95 -4.87 -9.59 1.88
CA ALA A 95 -5.24 -8.31 1.25
C ALA A 95 -6.53 -8.44 0.47
N PHE A 96 -6.53 -9.41 -0.44
CA PHE A 96 -7.61 -9.69 -1.34
C PHE A 96 -8.87 -10.02 -0.54
N LEU A 97 -8.77 -10.94 0.42
CA LEU A 97 -9.91 -11.31 1.26
C LEU A 97 -10.47 -10.13 2.06
N ASN A 98 -9.60 -9.29 2.63
CA ASN A 98 -10.02 -8.12 3.41
C ASN A 98 -10.61 -7.00 2.54
N LYS A 99 -10.25 -6.94 1.25
CA LYS A 99 -10.80 -5.97 0.31
C LYS A 99 -12.11 -6.44 -0.32
N VAL A 100 -12.22 -7.74 -0.61
CA VAL A 100 -13.38 -8.33 -1.28
C VAL A 100 -14.51 -8.64 -0.30
N PHE A 101 -14.19 -9.00 0.95
CA PHE A 101 -15.16 -9.44 1.95
C PHE A 101 -15.10 -8.57 3.21
N LEU A 102 -16.06 -7.64 3.34
CA LEU A 102 -16.14 -6.75 4.49
C LEU A 102 -17.16 -7.26 5.53
N PRO A 103 -16.81 -7.22 6.83
CA PRO A 103 -17.74 -7.56 7.91
C PRO A 103 -18.78 -6.44 8.15
N ASP A 104 -18.41 -5.19 7.89
CA ASP A 104 -19.20 -4.00 8.18
C ASP A 104 -19.60 -3.26 6.89
N GLU A 105 -20.65 -2.44 6.99
CA GLU A 105 -21.20 -1.71 5.85
C GLU A 105 -20.21 -0.65 5.33
N PRO A 106 -19.84 -0.69 4.04
CA PRO A 106 -18.96 0.32 3.45
C PRO A 106 -19.75 1.58 3.08
N PHE A 107 -19.06 2.72 3.05
CA PHE A 107 -19.64 4.02 2.64
C PHE A 107 -19.84 4.18 1.12
N ASN A 108 -19.78 3.11 0.33
CA ASN A 108 -19.89 3.18 -1.13
C ASN A 108 -20.71 2.01 -1.68
N ASP A 109 -21.22 2.21 -2.89
CA ASP A 109 -22.12 1.27 -3.55
C ASP A 109 -21.37 0.14 -4.28
N ASN A 110 -20.07 -0.05 -4.04
CA ASN A 110 -19.27 -1.06 -4.72
C ASN A 110 -19.47 -2.46 -4.13
N TYR A 111 -20.21 -2.58 -3.03
CA TYR A 111 -20.42 -3.84 -2.33
C TYR A 111 -21.89 -4.23 -2.29
N ARG A 112 -22.15 -5.54 -2.25
CA ARG A 112 -23.48 -6.13 -2.10
C ARG A 112 -23.50 -6.98 -0.84
N LYS A 113 -24.51 -6.76 0.01
CA LYS A 113 -24.74 -7.61 1.18
C LYS A 113 -25.14 -9.02 0.74
N LYS A 114 -24.33 -10.03 1.06
CA LYS A 114 -24.56 -11.45 0.71
C LYS A 114 -24.35 -12.35 1.94
N LEU A 115 -25.05 -13.50 1.95
CA LEU A 115 -24.78 -14.58 2.89
C LEU A 115 -23.73 -15.51 2.29
N MET A 116 -22.55 -15.56 2.88
CA MET A 116 -21.40 -16.31 2.37
C MET A 116 -21.07 -17.51 3.26
N THR A 117 -20.74 -18.63 2.63
CA THR A 117 -20.18 -19.81 3.31
C THR A 117 -18.65 -19.82 3.15
N MET A 118 -17.92 -20.51 4.02
CA MET A 118 -16.47 -20.67 3.85
C MET A 118 -16.08 -21.28 2.49
N PRO A 119 -16.76 -22.34 2.00
CA PRO A 119 -16.50 -22.85 0.65
C PRO A 119 -16.66 -21.80 -0.45
N SER A 120 -17.71 -20.97 -0.39
CA SER A 120 -17.97 -19.97 -1.44
C SER A 120 -16.95 -18.82 -1.43
N ILE A 121 -16.45 -18.44 -0.24
CA ILE A 121 -15.33 -17.49 -0.10
C ILE A 121 -14.05 -18.10 -0.70
N MET A 122 -13.79 -19.37 -0.38
CA MET A 122 -12.62 -20.09 -0.88
C MET A 122 -12.65 -20.25 -2.41
N GLU A 123 -13.82 -20.55 -2.99
CA GLU A 123 -14.04 -20.64 -4.43
C GLU A 123 -13.82 -19.28 -5.13
N THR A 124 -14.19 -18.18 -4.49
CA THR A 124 -13.90 -16.84 -5.03
C THR A 124 -12.39 -16.61 -5.09
N LEU A 125 -11.66 -17.03 -4.05
CA LEU A 125 -10.21 -16.89 -3.92
C LEU A 125 -9.45 -17.81 -4.87
N SER A 126 -9.93 -19.03 -5.13
CA SER A 126 -9.23 -20.03 -5.96
C SER A 126 -9.07 -19.58 -7.42
N ARG A 127 -9.81 -18.57 -7.86
CA ARG A 127 -9.61 -17.93 -9.17
C ARG A 127 -8.27 -17.18 -9.28
N TYR A 128 -7.65 -16.83 -8.16
CA TYR A 128 -6.47 -15.97 -8.11
C TYR A 128 -5.27 -16.62 -7.42
N THR A 129 -5.43 -17.78 -6.78
CA THR A 129 -4.33 -18.49 -6.11
C THR A 129 -4.57 -19.99 -6.13
N VAL A 130 -3.49 -20.75 -6.29
CA VAL A 130 -3.50 -22.22 -6.21
C VAL A 130 -3.20 -22.74 -4.80
N LYS A 131 -2.93 -21.84 -3.84
CA LYS A 131 -2.46 -22.18 -2.48
C LYS A 131 -3.42 -23.12 -1.72
N PHE A 132 -4.71 -23.07 -2.05
CA PHE A 132 -5.74 -23.83 -1.35
C PHE A 132 -6.41 -24.92 -2.20
N ASP A 133 -5.93 -25.20 -3.41
CA ASP A 133 -6.60 -26.14 -4.34
C ASP A 133 -6.78 -27.54 -3.73
N GLU A 134 -5.81 -28.00 -2.94
CA GLU A 134 -5.85 -29.29 -2.25
C GLU A 134 -6.31 -29.20 -0.78
N LYS A 135 -6.77 -28.02 -0.35
CA LYS A 135 -7.16 -27.79 1.05
C LYS A 135 -8.67 -27.87 1.21
N SER A 136 -9.12 -28.38 2.36
CA SER A 136 -10.54 -28.33 2.70
C SER A 136 -10.96 -26.92 3.14
N SER A 137 -12.24 -26.62 3.02
CA SER A 137 -12.82 -25.37 3.55
C SER A 137 -12.60 -25.19 5.07
N ILE A 138 -12.38 -26.29 5.81
CA ILE A 138 -12.02 -26.28 7.23
C ILE A 138 -10.57 -25.82 7.40
N ALA A 139 -9.65 -26.35 6.60
CA ALA A 139 -8.24 -25.93 6.64
C ALA A 139 -8.10 -24.45 6.25
N PHE A 140 -8.82 -24.01 5.21
CA PHE A 140 -8.88 -22.60 4.83
C PHE A 140 -9.44 -21.73 5.96
N ALA A 141 -10.54 -22.14 6.62
CA ALA A 141 -11.10 -21.39 7.75
C ALA A 141 -10.12 -21.23 8.92
N LYS A 142 -9.37 -22.30 9.25
CA LYS A 142 -8.31 -22.24 10.28
C LYS A 142 -7.19 -21.28 9.87
N TRP A 143 -6.79 -21.29 8.60
CA TRP A 143 -5.82 -20.33 8.08
C TRP A 143 -6.35 -18.89 8.20
N CYS A 144 -7.60 -18.62 7.81
CA CYS A 144 -8.19 -17.28 7.95
C CYS A 144 -8.22 -16.79 9.40
N GLU A 145 -8.47 -17.68 10.36
CA GLU A 145 -8.43 -17.38 11.79
C GLU A 145 -7.01 -17.04 12.25
N LYS A 146 -6.01 -17.87 11.90
CA LYS A 146 -4.60 -17.64 12.21
C LYS A 146 -4.09 -16.33 11.59
N ALA A 147 -4.42 -16.09 10.32
CA ALA A 147 -4.06 -14.90 9.56
C ALA A 147 -4.85 -13.65 10.00
N LYS A 148 -5.85 -13.79 10.87
CA LYS A 148 -6.73 -12.71 11.36
C LYS A 148 -7.39 -11.94 10.22
N VAL A 149 -8.04 -12.66 9.31
CA VAL A 149 -8.79 -12.07 8.19
C VAL A 149 -10.07 -11.40 8.73
N SER A 150 -10.36 -10.18 8.28
CA SER A 150 -11.36 -9.29 8.88
C SER A 150 -12.79 -9.84 8.85
N PHE A 151 -13.16 -10.54 7.77
CA PHE A 151 -14.51 -11.13 7.65
C PHE A 151 -14.81 -12.20 8.72
N MET A 152 -13.77 -12.72 9.41
CA MET A 152 -13.95 -13.68 10.49
C MET A 152 -14.70 -13.08 11.69
N ASN A 153 -14.75 -11.74 11.79
CA ASN A 153 -15.47 -11.00 12.83
C ASN A 153 -16.96 -10.77 12.49
N ALA A 154 -17.40 -11.12 11.28
CA ALA A 154 -18.78 -10.87 10.84
C ALA A 154 -19.82 -11.74 11.58
N GLU A 155 -21.06 -11.28 11.61
CA GLU A 155 -22.18 -12.01 12.19
C GLU A 155 -22.37 -13.39 11.52
N VAL A 156 -22.44 -14.44 12.33
CA VAL A 156 -22.61 -15.82 11.88
C VAL A 156 -24.03 -16.29 12.15
N THR A 157 -24.74 -16.71 11.10
CA THR A 157 -26.04 -17.37 11.21
C THR A 157 -25.94 -18.86 10.87
N ARG A 158 -26.79 -19.68 11.48
CA ARG A 158 -26.88 -21.12 11.20
C ARG A 158 -28.24 -21.41 10.57
N LYS A 159 -28.26 -21.99 9.38
CA LYS A 159 -29.49 -22.40 8.69
C LYS A 159 -29.41 -23.88 8.29
N THR A 160 -30.52 -24.59 8.38
CA THR A 160 -30.59 -26.00 7.95
C THR A 160 -30.54 -26.05 6.42
N GLY A 161 -29.57 -26.76 5.85
CA GLY A 161 -29.45 -26.90 4.39
C GLY A 161 -30.60 -27.71 3.80
N LYS A 162 -31.12 -27.31 2.63
CA LYS A 162 -32.16 -28.06 1.92
C LYS A 162 -31.66 -29.36 1.25
N SER A 163 -30.34 -29.52 1.05
CA SER A 163 -29.78 -30.61 0.22
C SER A 163 -29.05 -31.73 0.99
N THR A 164 -28.84 -31.61 2.31
CA THR A 164 -28.10 -32.62 3.08
C THR A 164 -28.77 -32.84 4.43
N PHE A 165 -29.41 -34.01 4.59
CA PHE A 165 -29.83 -34.66 5.85
C PHE A 165 -29.71 -33.80 7.14
N GLY A 166 -30.49 -32.73 7.26
CA GLY A 166 -30.56 -31.90 8.47
C GLY A 166 -29.26 -31.19 8.91
N SER A 167 -28.21 -31.13 8.10
CA SER A 167 -26.95 -30.49 8.51
C SER A 167 -27.10 -28.97 8.57
N LYS A 168 -26.72 -28.36 9.71
CA LYS A 168 -26.74 -26.90 9.89
C LYS A 168 -25.54 -26.27 9.18
N ILE A 169 -25.78 -25.52 8.11
CA ILE A 169 -24.76 -24.77 7.37
C ILE A 169 -24.55 -23.41 8.07
N ARG A 170 -23.28 -23.02 8.22
CA ARG A 170 -22.89 -21.72 8.78
C ARG A 170 -22.72 -20.71 7.66
N TYR A 171 -23.41 -19.57 7.79
CA TYR A 171 -23.32 -18.43 6.88
C TYR A 171 -22.76 -17.23 7.63
N ARG A 172 -22.02 -16.39 6.92
CA ARG A 172 -21.61 -15.05 7.37
C ARG A 172 -22.34 -14.01 6.55
N THR A 173 -22.90 -13.00 7.20
CA THR A 173 -23.44 -11.83 6.52
C THR A 173 -22.28 -10.90 6.19
N LEU A 174 -21.95 -10.73 4.91
CA LEU A 174 -20.80 -9.94 4.46
C LEU A 174 -21.22 -8.93 3.40
N PHE A 175 -20.50 -7.83 3.30
CA PHE A 175 -20.54 -6.92 2.16
C PHE A 175 -19.46 -7.38 1.19
N VAL A 176 -19.90 -7.95 0.06
CA VAL A 176 -19.03 -8.56 -0.95
C VAL A 176 -18.87 -7.60 -2.12
N LEU A 177 -17.64 -7.34 -2.53
CA LEU A 177 -17.33 -6.49 -3.67
C LEU A 177 -18.06 -6.98 -4.94
N LYS A 178 -18.57 -6.07 -5.76
CA LYS A 178 -19.19 -6.39 -7.05
C LYS A 178 -18.21 -7.16 -7.92
N ASP A 179 -18.71 -8.23 -8.57
CA ASP A 179 -17.89 -9.21 -9.29
C ASP A 179 -17.01 -8.55 -10.38
N GLU A 180 -17.52 -7.50 -11.04
CA GLU A 180 -16.82 -6.70 -12.04
C GLU A 180 -15.58 -5.95 -11.54
N LEU A 181 -15.41 -5.80 -10.22
CA LEU A 181 -14.28 -5.11 -9.58
C LEU A 181 -13.27 -6.07 -8.93
N VAL A 182 -13.59 -7.36 -8.83
CA VAL A 182 -12.78 -8.34 -8.07
C VAL A 182 -11.46 -8.65 -8.77
N ASP A 183 -11.48 -8.76 -10.11
CA ASP A 183 -10.28 -9.02 -10.91
C ASP A 183 -9.28 -7.85 -10.80
N ASP A 184 -9.78 -6.62 -10.83
CA ASP A 184 -8.95 -5.43 -10.73
C ASP A 184 -8.32 -5.29 -9.35
N VAL A 185 -9.03 -5.70 -8.29
CA VAL A 185 -8.43 -5.80 -6.94
C VAL A 185 -7.30 -6.82 -6.91
N ALA A 186 -7.48 -8.01 -7.50
CA ALA A 186 -6.44 -9.03 -7.52
C ALA A 186 -5.21 -8.59 -8.32
N LYS A 187 -5.41 -7.99 -9.49
CA LYS A 187 -4.33 -7.41 -10.31
C LYS A 187 -3.64 -6.26 -9.59
N GLY A 188 -4.40 -5.33 -9.01
CA GLY A 188 -3.86 -4.22 -8.24
C GLY A 188 -2.99 -4.67 -7.07
N ILE A 189 -3.34 -5.79 -6.42
CA ILE A 189 -2.50 -6.41 -5.38
C ILE A 189 -1.24 -7.07 -5.97
N LYS A 190 -1.35 -7.77 -7.11
CA LYS A 190 -0.20 -8.39 -7.82
C LYS A 190 0.81 -7.32 -8.27
N ASP A 191 0.32 -6.28 -8.91
CA ASP A 191 1.12 -5.25 -9.55
C ASP A 191 1.60 -4.18 -8.55
N TYR A 192 1.11 -4.23 -7.30
CA TYR A 192 1.42 -3.23 -6.27
C TYR A 192 2.92 -3.07 -6.02
N ILE A 193 3.62 -4.18 -5.75
CA ILE A 193 5.06 -4.14 -5.42
C ILE A 193 5.88 -3.65 -6.62
N PRO A 194 5.71 -4.21 -7.84
CA PRO A 194 6.39 -3.68 -9.03
C PRO A 194 6.13 -2.19 -9.27
N ASN A 195 4.88 -1.73 -9.15
CA ASN A 195 4.53 -0.32 -9.35
C ASN A 195 5.15 0.58 -8.28
N TYR A 196 5.16 0.14 -7.02
CA TYR A 196 5.82 0.85 -5.94
C TYR A 196 7.33 0.95 -6.16
N GLN A 197 7.97 -0.15 -6.52
CA GLN A 197 9.40 -0.18 -6.82
C GLN A 197 9.74 0.70 -8.02
N ALA A 198 8.93 0.68 -9.08
CA ALA A 198 9.08 1.58 -10.22
C ALA A 198 8.95 3.05 -9.83
N HIS A 199 8.02 3.38 -8.92
CA HIS A 199 7.89 4.72 -8.37
C HIS A 199 9.14 5.14 -7.57
N ILE A 200 9.67 4.26 -6.71
CA ILE A 200 10.93 4.52 -6.00
C ILE A 200 12.09 4.74 -6.97
N THR A 201 12.20 3.91 -8.02
CA THR A 201 13.22 4.06 -9.07
C THR A 201 13.11 5.42 -9.75
N LYS A 202 11.89 5.85 -10.10
CA LYS A 202 11.66 7.18 -10.68
C LYS A 202 12.07 8.31 -9.73
N LEU A 203 11.80 8.20 -8.43
CA LEU A 203 12.29 9.19 -7.46
C LEU A 203 13.83 9.25 -7.45
N LYS A 204 14.52 8.11 -7.56
CA LYS A 204 15.98 8.10 -7.68
C LYS A 204 16.47 8.79 -8.95
N GLU A 205 15.81 8.55 -10.08
CA GLU A 205 16.08 9.23 -11.36
C GLU A 205 15.86 10.74 -11.25
N ASP A 206 14.85 11.18 -10.49
CA ASP A 206 14.59 12.58 -10.15
C ASP A 206 15.60 13.17 -9.13
N GLY A 207 16.63 12.41 -8.77
CA GLY A 207 17.74 12.83 -7.90
C GLY A 207 17.47 12.72 -6.40
N PHE A 208 16.40 12.04 -5.98
CA PHE A 208 16.16 11.79 -4.56
C PHE A 208 17.13 10.72 -4.03
N GLN A 209 17.67 10.98 -2.84
CA GLN A 209 18.24 9.93 -2.00
C GLN A 209 17.11 9.26 -1.22
N ILE A 210 16.92 7.96 -1.41
CA ILE A 210 15.85 7.20 -0.76
C ILE A 210 16.41 6.56 0.50
N ILE A 211 15.96 6.99 1.67
CA ILE A 211 16.43 6.45 2.94
C ILE A 211 15.31 5.74 3.68
N GLY A 212 15.63 4.63 4.33
CA GLY A 212 14.74 3.92 5.24
C GLY A 212 15.00 4.35 6.68
N TYR A 213 13.93 4.47 7.47
CA TYR A 213 14.02 4.62 8.92
C TYR A 213 13.11 3.62 9.63
N CYS A 214 13.67 2.91 10.62
CA CYS A 214 12.91 2.02 11.49
C CYS A 214 13.23 2.25 12.97
N ARG A 215 12.26 1.95 13.84
CA ARG A 215 12.38 2.16 15.28
C ARG A 215 11.77 1.01 16.07
N LYS A 216 12.43 0.65 17.17
CA LYS A 216 11.87 -0.20 18.21
C LYS A 216 11.74 0.53 19.54
N SER A 217 10.59 0.33 20.18
CA SER A 217 10.31 0.90 21.51
C SER A 217 11.10 0.16 22.60
N ARG A 218 11.33 0.85 23.72
CA ARG A 218 11.80 0.23 24.97
C ARG A 218 10.70 -0.70 25.49
N THR A 219 10.89 -1.99 25.28
CA THR A 219 9.98 -3.05 25.73
C THR A 219 10.79 -4.19 26.35
N GLY A 220 10.14 -5.05 27.13
CA GLY A 220 10.81 -6.08 27.94
C GLY A 220 11.38 -7.27 27.17
N GLU A 221 11.46 -7.23 25.83
CA GLU A 221 12.19 -8.25 25.09
C GLU A 221 13.70 -8.21 25.35
N ASP A 222 14.31 -9.38 25.25
CA ASP A 222 15.75 -9.57 25.24
C ASP A 222 16.41 -8.95 24.00
N ASN A 223 17.73 -8.81 24.06
CA ASN A 223 18.50 -8.16 23.01
C ASN A 223 18.49 -8.94 21.68
N ASP A 224 18.57 -10.27 21.71
CA ASP A 224 18.57 -11.11 20.50
C ASP A 224 17.24 -10.97 19.74
N THR A 225 16.13 -11.01 20.47
CA THR A 225 14.81 -10.73 19.93
C THR A 225 14.78 -9.33 19.33
N ARG A 226 15.25 -8.30 20.04
CA ARG A 226 15.28 -6.93 19.52
C ARG A 226 16.08 -6.81 18.22
N ILE A 227 17.27 -7.40 18.16
CA ILE A 227 18.14 -7.41 16.98
C ILE A 227 17.42 -8.05 15.81
N ARG A 228 16.83 -9.24 16.01
CA ARG A 228 16.08 -9.93 14.96
C ARG A 228 14.95 -9.08 14.40
N LEU A 229 14.11 -8.48 15.27
CA LEU A 229 12.99 -7.66 14.83
C LEU A 229 13.45 -6.40 14.08
N LEU A 230 14.56 -5.78 14.49
CA LEU A 230 15.14 -4.64 13.79
C LEU A 230 15.73 -5.05 12.44
N GLN A 231 16.47 -6.17 12.40
CA GLN A 231 17.04 -6.71 11.16
C GLN A 231 15.95 -7.00 10.13
N ASP A 232 14.83 -7.56 10.56
CA ASP A 232 13.72 -7.81 9.65
C ASP A 232 13.11 -6.50 9.10
N MET A 233 12.98 -5.46 9.92
CA MET A 233 12.54 -4.14 9.46
C MET A 233 13.52 -3.54 8.45
N ILE A 234 14.84 -3.71 8.65
CA ILE A 234 15.88 -3.29 7.69
C ILE A 234 15.70 -4.02 6.37
N ASN A 235 15.61 -5.36 6.41
CA ASN A 235 15.46 -6.20 5.22
C ASN A 235 14.22 -5.80 4.41
N GLN A 236 13.09 -5.48 5.08
CA GLN A 236 11.88 -5.02 4.40
C GLN A 236 12.07 -3.68 3.67
N LEU A 237 12.69 -2.71 4.32
CA LEU A 237 12.97 -1.41 3.70
C LEU A 237 13.87 -1.58 2.48
N GLN A 238 14.87 -2.46 2.54
CA GLN A 238 15.76 -2.73 1.40
C GLN A 238 15.05 -3.47 0.26
N GLN A 239 14.41 -4.59 0.55
CA GLN A 239 13.84 -5.47 -0.48
C GLN A 239 12.60 -4.86 -1.13
N ARG A 240 11.74 -4.20 -0.35
CA ARG A 240 10.46 -3.68 -0.85
C ARG A 240 10.55 -2.24 -1.29
N SER A 241 11.18 -1.41 -0.47
CA SER A 241 11.24 0.04 -0.68
C SER A 241 12.53 0.51 -1.36
N LEU A 242 13.40 -0.43 -1.77
CA LEU A 242 14.64 -0.18 -2.50
C LEU A 242 15.47 0.97 -1.90
N VAL A 243 15.48 1.12 -0.58
CA VAL A 243 16.17 2.24 0.07
C VAL A 243 17.70 2.11 -0.08
N ASP A 244 18.36 3.24 -0.28
CA ASP A 244 19.82 3.33 -0.45
C ASP A 244 20.57 3.22 0.88
N LYS A 245 19.95 3.68 1.97
CA LYS A 245 20.48 3.69 3.34
C LYS A 245 19.37 3.39 4.34
N VAL A 246 19.70 2.70 5.43
CA VAL A 246 18.74 2.42 6.51
C VAL A 246 19.26 2.92 7.85
N PHE A 247 18.53 3.82 8.49
CA PHE A 247 18.83 4.30 9.83
C PHE A 247 17.87 3.71 10.85
N VAL A 248 18.37 3.41 12.05
CA VAL A 248 17.62 2.63 13.04
C VAL A 248 17.63 3.32 14.38
N SER A 249 16.48 3.33 15.07
CA SER A 249 16.43 3.73 16.47
C SER A 249 16.05 2.52 17.33
N PRO A 250 17.04 1.84 17.93
CA PRO A 250 16.83 0.53 18.55
C PRO A 250 16.02 0.58 19.85
N CYS A 251 16.10 1.69 20.59
CA CYS A 251 15.56 1.78 21.96
C CYS A 251 14.95 3.17 22.27
N SER A 252 14.15 3.74 21.38
CA SER A 252 13.51 5.05 21.61
C SER A 252 12.00 4.94 21.75
N SER A 253 11.35 5.85 22.48
CA SER A 253 9.89 5.92 22.54
C SER A 253 9.30 6.58 21.28
N ALA A 254 8.06 6.25 20.93
CA ALA A 254 7.40 6.80 19.75
C ALA A 254 7.20 8.31 19.85
N GLY A 255 6.92 8.80 21.06
CA GLY A 255 6.73 10.22 21.33
C GLY A 255 8.02 10.96 21.72
N GLU A 256 9.15 10.27 21.75
CA GLU A 256 10.46 10.87 22.07
C GLU A 256 10.89 11.80 20.93
N ASN A 257 11.43 12.96 21.32
CA ASN A 257 11.89 14.01 20.40
C ASN A 257 12.93 13.44 19.42
N LEU A 258 12.68 13.59 18.13
CA LEU A 258 13.50 13.01 17.06
C LEU A 258 14.98 13.39 17.15
N ASN A 259 15.28 14.65 17.53
CA ASN A 259 16.66 15.12 17.64
C ASN A 259 17.42 14.52 18.83
N ALA A 260 16.71 14.12 19.89
CA ALA A 260 17.33 13.57 21.10
C ALA A 260 17.53 12.04 21.03
N ARG A 261 16.91 11.35 20.07
CA ARG A 261 16.93 9.88 20.01
C ARG A 261 18.34 9.35 19.81
N ASP A 262 18.66 8.31 20.56
CA ASP A 262 19.92 7.57 20.47
C ASP A 262 21.19 8.37 20.79
N ALA A 263 21.07 9.61 21.30
CA ALA A 263 22.22 10.44 21.70
C ALA A 263 23.05 9.79 22.83
N GLN A 264 22.41 8.96 23.65
CA GLN A 264 23.04 8.19 24.74
C GLN A 264 22.74 6.69 24.59
N SER A 265 22.56 6.20 23.37
CA SER A 265 22.27 4.78 23.14
C SER A 265 23.50 3.91 23.41
N GLU A 266 23.34 2.92 24.28
CA GLU A 266 24.32 1.85 24.50
C GLU A 266 24.16 0.66 23.55
N PHE A 267 23.13 0.69 22.68
CA PHE A 267 22.90 -0.38 21.72
C PHE A 267 24.03 -0.43 20.69
N ASP A 268 24.66 -1.61 20.58
CA ASP A 268 25.73 -1.86 19.62
C ASP A 268 25.15 -2.11 18.21
N MET A 269 25.32 -1.09 17.36
CA MET A 269 24.83 -1.10 15.98
C MET A 269 25.53 -2.13 15.08
N HIS A 270 26.70 -2.66 15.46
CA HIS A 270 27.42 -3.66 14.66
C HIS A 270 26.70 -5.01 14.60
N GLN A 271 25.73 -5.24 15.47
CA GLN A 271 24.91 -6.45 15.50
C GLN A 271 23.81 -6.44 14.41
N LEU A 272 23.59 -5.29 13.77
CA LEU A 272 22.66 -5.13 12.66
C LEU A 272 23.43 -5.07 11.34
N GLN A 273 22.98 -5.84 10.36
CA GLN A 273 23.51 -5.82 9.00
C GLN A 273 22.78 -4.79 8.16
N ASN A 274 23.50 -4.19 7.21
CA ASN A 274 22.97 -3.24 6.23
C ASN A 274 22.31 -1.98 6.82
N THR A 275 22.68 -1.61 8.04
CA THR A 275 22.34 -0.30 8.62
C THR A 275 23.42 0.74 8.29
N SER A 276 22.99 1.99 8.14
CA SER A 276 23.84 3.18 7.98
C SER A 276 24.01 3.96 9.30
N GLY A 277 23.54 3.40 10.43
CA GLY A 277 23.70 3.98 11.75
C GLY A 277 22.38 4.30 12.45
N ASN A 278 22.48 5.00 13.57
CA ASN A 278 21.33 5.33 14.42
C ASN A 278 20.64 6.66 14.03
N THR A 279 19.70 7.15 14.86
CA THR A 279 19.04 8.45 14.58
C THR A 279 20.02 9.62 14.55
N GLN A 280 21.11 9.60 15.32
CA GLN A 280 22.12 10.68 15.28
C GLN A 280 22.93 10.65 13.96
N ALA A 281 23.20 9.46 13.44
CA ALA A 281 23.78 9.31 12.09
C ALA A 281 22.81 9.80 11.01
N LEU A 282 21.51 9.55 11.15
CA LEU A 282 20.47 10.09 10.26
C LEU A 282 20.48 11.62 10.25
N ILE A 283 20.50 12.26 11.42
CA ILE A 283 20.51 13.73 11.54
C ILE A 283 21.74 14.31 10.83
N SER A 284 22.91 13.73 11.08
CA SER A 284 24.15 14.11 10.40
C SER A 284 24.05 13.94 8.88
N TYR A 285 23.45 12.84 8.42
CA TYR A 285 23.25 12.57 7.00
C TYR A 285 22.30 13.56 6.34
N LEU A 286 21.20 13.92 7.00
CA LEU A 286 20.24 14.92 6.52
C LEU A 286 20.91 16.30 6.39
N ALA A 287 21.77 16.68 7.32
CA ALA A 287 22.48 17.97 7.25
C ALA A 287 23.36 18.11 5.99
N MET A 288 23.82 16.99 5.42
CA MET A 288 24.72 16.96 4.26
C MET A 288 24.02 16.62 2.94
N THR A 289 22.78 16.14 2.97
CA THR A 289 22.11 15.57 1.79
C THR A 289 21.03 16.50 1.28
N LYS A 290 21.15 16.94 0.02
CA LYS A 290 20.32 18.02 -0.54
C LYS A 290 18.85 17.67 -0.77
N LYS A 291 18.56 16.41 -1.14
CA LYS A 291 17.23 16.00 -1.61
C LYS A 291 16.93 14.59 -1.14
N VAL A 292 16.02 14.46 -0.18
CA VAL A 292 15.77 13.21 0.54
C VAL A 292 14.29 12.84 0.51
N CYS A 293 14.04 11.56 0.26
CA CYS A 293 12.75 10.92 0.52
C CYS A 293 12.95 9.85 1.58
N MET A 294 12.22 9.95 2.69
CA MET A 294 12.34 8.99 3.78
C MET A 294 11.17 7.99 3.76
N VAL A 295 11.49 6.71 3.88
CA VAL A 295 10.52 5.61 3.95
C VAL A 295 10.47 5.04 5.36
N VAL A 296 9.28 4.89 5.91
CA VAL A 296 9.01 4.28 7.22
C VAL A 296 7.91 3.24 7.12
N ILE A 297 7.93 2.20 7.96
CA ILE A 297 6.96 1.09 7.89
C ILE A 297 5.57 1.50 8.42
N ASP A 298 5.53 2.31 9.47
CA ASP A 298 4.30 2.82 10.05
C ASP A 298 4.51 4.21 10.65
N TYR A 299 3.41 4.93 10.88
CA TYR A 299 3.44 6.27 11.48
C TYR A 299 4.23 6.30 12.78
N ALA A 300 3.91 5.38 13.71
CA ALA A 300 4.59 5.28 14.99
C ALA A 300 6.04 4.79 14.89
N GLY A 301 6.44 4.20 13.76
CA GLY A 301 7.82 3.87 13.43
C GLY A 301 8.66 5.12 13.22
N LEU A 302 8.07 6.18 12.67
CA LEU A 302 8.66 7.51 12.68
C LEU A 302 8.47 8.20 14.03
N THR A 303 7.24 8.57 14.37
CA THR A 303 6.93 9.30 15.61
C THR A 303 5.44 9.32 15.90
N THR A 304 5.07 9.37 17.18
CA THR A 304 3.70 9.70 17.62
C THR A 304 3.55 11.15 18.08
N ASN A 305 4.62 11.95 17.98
CA ASN A 305 4.63 13.34 18.37
C ASN A 305 4.52 14.22 17.12
N ALA A 306 3.28 14.57 16.74
CA ALA A 306 2.98 15.39 15.57
C ALA A 306 3.64 16.78 15.62
N ARG A 307 3.72 17.39 16.81
CA ARG A 307 4.36 18.69 17.01
C ARG A 307 5.85 18.62 16.71
N ASP A 308 6.51 17.64 17.32
CA ASP A 308 7.93 17.38 17.10
C ASP A 308 8.24 17.05 15.63
N LEU A 309 7.39 16.26 14.97
CA LEU A 309 7.53 15.99 13.53
C LEU A 309 7.50 17.28 12.71
N LYS A 310 6.56 18.18 13.01
CA LYS A 310 6.44 19.46 12.30
C LYS A 310 7.67 20.34 12.50
N GLU A 311 8.17 20.43 13.73
CA GLU A 311 9.39 21.18 14.07
C GLU A 311 10.62 20.57 13.37
N TRP A 312 10.74 19.24 13.38
CA TRP A 312 11.83 18.52 12.74
C TRP A 312 11.83 18.68 11.21
N LEU A 313 10.66 18.62 10.56
CA LEU A 313 10.53 18.90 9.12
C LEU A 313 10.81 20.37 8.78
N SER A 314 10.48 21.28 9.69
CA SER A 314 10.79 22.70 9.52
C SER A 314 12.31 22.93 9.50
N ALA A 315 13.04 22.23 10.38
CA ALA A 315 14.49 22.27 10.48
C ALA A 315 15.24 21.54 9.34
N ASN A 316 14.60 20.57 8.68
CA ASN A 316 15.20 19.76 7.61
C ASN A 316 14.49 20.00 6.26
N PRO A 317 14.72 21.14 5.57
CA PRO A 317 14.03 21.48 4.33
C PRO A 317 14.35 20.54 3.16
N ASN A 318 15.48 19.83 3.22
CA ASN A 318 15.92 18.84 2.25
C ASN A 318 15.13 17.52 2.29
N LEU A 319 14.39 17.25 3.38
CA LEU A 319 13.48 16.13 3.48
C LEU A 319 12.14 16.50 2.84
N GLU A 320 12.00 16.24 1.54
CA GLU A 320 10.84 16.72 0.79
C GLU A 320 9.65 15.76 0.86
N ASN A 321 9.90 14.45 1.04
CA ASN A 321 8.86 13.42 1.04
C ASN A 321 9.03 12.42 2.19
N ILE A 322 7.91 11.99 2.75
CA ILE A 322 7.82 10.86 3.67
C ILE A 322 6.85 9.83 3.08
N ILE A 323 7.35 8.61 2.89
CA ILE A 323 6.57 7.46 2.47
C ILE A 323 6.32 6.58 3.69
N VAL A 324 5.05 6.30 3.98
CA VAL A 324 4.65 5.33 5.00
C VAL A 324 4.24 4.05 4.31
N ASP A 325 5.13 3.06 4.32
CA ASP A 325 4.96 1.73 3.74
C ASP A 325 4.12 0.81 4.65
N GLN A 326 2.82 1.06 4.66
CA GLN A 326 1.86 0.21 5.38
C GLN A 326 1.41 -1.00 4.56
N LEU A 327 2.08 -1.33 3.46
CA LEU A 327 1.71 -2.44 2.58
C LEU A 327 1.50 -3.76 3.37
N PRO A 328 2.36 -4.14 4.35
CA PRO A 328 2.17 -5.38 5.11
C PRO A 328 0.92 -5.41 5.99
N ILE A 329 0.33 -4.26 6.28
CA ILE A 329 -0.72 -4.09 7.29
C ILE A 329 -2.04 -3.70 6.62
N GLN A 330 -1.99 -2.80 5.65
CA GLN A 330 -3.15 -2.15 5.03
C GLN A 330 -3.13 -2.20 3.50
N HIS A 331 -2.10 -2.79 2.87
CA HIS A 331 -1.93 -2.83 1.41
C HIS A 331 -2.02 -1.44 0.76
N GLU A 332 -1.55 -0.44 1.49
CA GLU A 332 -1.57 0.95 1.10
C GLU A 332 -0.22 1.56 1.49
N ILE A 333 0.27 2.45 0.63
CA ILE A 333 1.41 3.29 0.86
C ILE A 333 0.90 4.71 0.81
N LYS A 334 1.32 5.51 1.79
CA LYS A 334 0.95 6.91 1.85
C LYS A 334 2.18 7.76 1.65
N ILE A 335 2.12 8.63 0.66
CA ILE A 335 3.19 9.55 0.32
C ILE A 335 2.74 10.93 0.78
N PHE A 336 3.56 11.53 1.63
CA PHE A 336 3.34 12.86 2.16
C PHE A 336 4.47 13.76 1.69
N ASN A 337 4.14 14.84 1.00
CA ASN A 337 5.12 15.88 0.76
C ASN A 337 5.28 16.74 2.02
N ARG A 338 6.44 17.38 2.17
CA ARG A 338 6.77 18.23 3.30
C ARG A 338 5.74 19.36 3.48
N ALA A 339 5.32 19.98 2.39
CA ALA A 339 4.37 21.08 2.44
C ALA A 339 3.00 20.66 3.01
N GLN A 340 2.53 19.45 2.71
CA GLN A 340 1.30 18.87 3.25
C GLN A 340 1.44 18.68 4.76
N LEU A 341 2.54 18.10 5.23
CA LEU A 341 2.75 17.87 6.67
C LEU A 341 2.92 19.17 7.46
N LEU A 342 3.45 20.22 6.86
CA LEU A 342 3.61 21.52 7.51
C LEU A 342 2.29 22.33 7.57
N ASN A 343 1.45 22.21 6.54
CA ASN A 343 0.30 23.10 6.34
C ASN A 343 -1.07 22.44 6.58
N ASP A 344 -1.18 21.12 6.49
CA ASP A 344 -2.42 20.39 6.76
C ASP A 344 -2.38 19.66 8.11
N ALA A 345 -3.07 20.24 9.09
CA ALA A 345 -3.19 19.68 10.43
C ALA A 345 -3.82 18.27 10.42
N LYS A 346 -4.78 17.98 9.52
CA LYS A 346 -5.43 16.66 9.47
C LYS A 346 -4.45 15.57 9.01
N THR A 347 -3.62 15.89 8.02
CA THR A 347 -2.58 14.99 7.53
C THR A 347 -1.51 14.76 8.60
N LEU A 348 -1.09 15.81 9.30
CA LEU A 348 -0.12 15.70 10.39
C LEU A 348 -0.65 14.86 11.57
N GLU A 349 -1.94 14.99 11.88
CA GLU A 349 -2.60 14.26 12.98
C GLU A 349 -2.62 12.74 12.76
N LEU A 350 -2.43 12.25 11.52
CA LEU A 350 -2.25 10.82 11.25
C LEU A 350 -1.06 10.22 12.02
N PHE A 351 -0.04 11.04 12.28
CA PHE A 351 1.12 10.63 13.07
C PHE A 351 0.81 10.61 14.58
N ASN A 352 -0.23 11.29 15.06
CA ASN A 352 -0.65 11.23 16.47
C ASN A 352 -1.46 9.95 16.79
N CYS A 353 -1.03 8.80 16.27
CA CYS A 353 -1.74 7.55 16.43
C CYS A 353 -1.42 6.88 17.78
N ARG A 354 -2.37 6.91 18.73
CA ARG A 354 -2.34 6.13 19.98
C ARG A 354 -2.95 4.73 19.87
N LYS A 355 -3.40 4.31 18.68
CA LYS A 355 -3.93 2.95 18.47
C LYS A 355 -2.82 1.95 18.80
N GLY A 356 -3.15 0.95 19.63
CA GLY A 356 -2.16 0.03 20.21
C GLY A 356 -1.19 -0.54 19.18
N CYS A 357 0.09 -0.66 19.58
CA CYS A 357 1.17 -1.15 18.72
C CYS A 357 0.79 -2.49 18.06
N ILE A 358 0.48 -2.47 16.77
CA ILE A 358 0.57 -3.68 15.95
C ILE A 358 2.05 -4.08 15.97
N PRO A 359 2.42 -5.32 16.32
CA PRO A 359 3.82 -5.68 16.38
C PRO A 359 4.40 -5.59 14.96
N ARG A 360 5.24 -4.56 14.73
CA ARG A 360 5.86 -4.24 13.43
C ARG A 360 6.60 -5.44 12.85
N ALA A 361 7.13 -6.27 13.74
CA ALA A 361 7.82 -7.49 13.37
C ALA A 361 7.00 -8.79 13.54
N LYS A 362 5.72 -8.74 13.93
CA LYS A 362 4.76 -9.85 13.64
C LYS A 362 4.06 -9.68 12.30
N CYS A 363 4.32 -8.58 11.58
CA CYS A 363 4.02 -8.47 10.15
C CYS A 363 4.96 -9.33 9.28
N LEU A 364 5.67 -10.28 9.89
CA LEU A 364 6.79 -11.06 9.34
C LEU A 364 6.71 -12.58 9.60
N LEU A 365 5.66 -13.10 10.25
CA LEU A 365 5.63 -14.53 10.56
C LEU A 365 4.98 -15.39 9.48
N GLU A 366 5.42 -15.26 8.22
CA GLU A 366 5.13 -16.25 7.18
C GLU A 366 6.34 -16.35 6.24
N ASN A 367 7.46 -16.85 6.77
CA ASN A 367 8.51 -17.57 6.05
C ASN A 367 9.51 -18.06 7.10
N HIS A 368 9.24 -19.25 7.63
CA HIS A 368 10.17 -20.23 8.23
C HIS A 368 9.33 -21.17 9.10
N GLU A 369 8.72 -22.15 8.43
CA GLU A 369 8.87 -23.58 8.72
C GLU A 369 8.73 -24.32 7.39
#